data_AF-A0A7S0W4Z4-F1
#
_entry.id   AF-A0A7S0W4Z4-F1
#
_cell.length_a   1.000
_cell.length_b   1.000
_cell.length_c   1.000
_cell.angle_alpha   90.00
_cell.angle_beta   90.00
_cell.angle_gamma   90.00
#
_symmetry.space_group_name_H-M   'P 1'
#
loop_
_entity.id
_entity.type
_entity.pdbx_description
1 polymer ?
#
loop_
_entity_poly.entity_id
_entity_poly.type
_entity_poly.pdbx_seq_one_letter_code
_entity_poly.pdbx_strand_id
1 'polypeptide(L)'
;PSCPLRGGYVNLPDVDISWRMVLNAITTFSTCIQFVQLLTINDKLAAFTYTIGRMFEDVYRNLLVISIIMVSFAATLSVMREDSFQTFDVSIVGLLRTIVGLHSPSTTYVSSPGAFVIILFVVIIDIGFLNILIAQLALAYESLTKETAGFSRMNRAFTTVEIESLMPLATRRKIFLELQFDQPLEFDNGDSGPSGGIQVLEPASVRADPRYVPDRIMRFTGEA
;
A
#
# COMPACT_ATOMS: atom_id res chain seq x y z
N PRO A 1 -22.11 42.52 33.23
CA PRO A 1 -22.76 41.20 33.02
C PRO A 1 -21.70 40.11 32.78
N SER A 2 -21.13 39.63 33.88
CA SER A 2 -20.08 38.62 33.94
C SER A 2 -20.70 37.23 33.93
N CYS A 3 -20.49 36.46 32.85
CA CYS A 3 -20.81 35.04 32.79
C CYS A 3 -19.80 34.24 33.63
N PRO A 4 -20.23 33.46 34.64
CA PRO A 4 -19.35 32.50 35.28
C PRO A 4 -19.32 31.23 34.42
N LEU A 5 -18.21 31.00 33.70
CA LEU A 5 -17.89 29.70 33.13
C LEU A 5 -17.54 28.75 34.28
N ARG A 6 -18.59 28.16 34.86
CA ARG A 6 -18.49 27.07 35.83
C ARG A 6 -17.93 25.86 35.09
N GLY A 7 -16.62 25.64 35.24
CA GLY A 7 -15.93 24.43 34.84
C GLY A 7 -16.54 23.21 35.55
N GLY A 8 -17.60 22.67 34.96
CA GLY A 8 -18.07 21.34 35.28
C GLY A 8 -17.05 20.36 34.75
N TYR A 9 -16.17 19.87 35.63
CA TYR A 9 -15.50 18.61 35.42
C TYR A 9 -16.63 17.57 35.30
N VAL A 10 -16.99 17.25 34.06
CA VAL A 10 -17.78 16.05 33.80
C VAL A 10 -16.90 14.91 34.29
N ASN A 11 -17.27 14.34 35.43
CA ASN A 11 -16.72 13.08 35.91
C ASN A 11 -17.01 12.05 34.83
N LEU A 12 -16.07 11.90 33.89
CA LEU A 12 -16.01 10.76 33.01
C LEU A 12 -15.96 9.54 33.94
N PRO A 13 -16.89 8.58 33.80
CA PRO A 13 -16.80 7.36 34.60
C PRO A 13 -15.41 6.78 34.41
N ASP A 14 -14.77 6.35 35.49
CA ASP A 14 -13.54 5.56 35.44
C ASP A 14 -13.86 4.33 34.59
N VAL A 15 -13.56 4.44 33.29
CA VAL A 15 -13.67 3.32 32.37
C VAL A 15 -12.53 2.42 32.77
N ASP A 16 -12.83 1.42 33.60
CA ASP A 16 -11.93 0.28 33.80
C ASP A 16 -11.71 -0.35 32.43
N ILE A 17 -10.65 0.08 31.74
CA ILE A 17 -10.22 -0.45 30.45
C ILE A 17 -9.79 -1.87 30.72
N SER A 18 -10.75 -2.78 30.64
CA SER A 18 -10.50 -4.20 30.75
C SER A 18 -9.62 -4.60 29.57
N TRP A 19 -8.54 -5.33 29.82
CA TRP A 19 -7.66 -5.87 28.78
C TRP A 19 -8.43 -6.61 27.67
N ARG A 20 -9.60 -7.17 28.02
CA ARG A 20 -10.54 -7.79 27.07
C ARG A 20 -11.05 -6.82 26.00
N MET A 21 -11.33 -5.57 26.37
CA MET A 21 -11.80 -4.54 25.41
C MET A 21 -10.69 -4.17 24.43
N VAL A 22 -9.45 -4.05 24.91
CA VAL A 22 -8.27 -3.78 24.07
C VAL A 22 -8.05 -4.92 23.09
N LEU A 23 -8.07 -6.16 23.57
CA LEU A 23 -7.94 -7.34 22.72
C LEU A 23 -9.06 -7.40 21.67
N ASN A 24 -10.32 -7.18 22.07
CA ASN A 24 -11.44 -7.17 21.14
C ASN A 24 -11.29 -6.08 20.08
N ALA A 25 -10.86 -4.87 20.45
CA ALA A 25 -10.62 -3.79 19.50
C ALA A 25 -9.51 -4.14 18.49
N ILE A 26 -8.41 -4.75 18.96
CA ILE A 26 -7.33 -5.23 18.08
C ILE A 26 -7.84 -6.31 17.14
N THR A 27 -8.62 -7.27 17.64
CA THR A 27 -9.20 -8.31 16.79
C THR A 27 -10.13 -7.73 15.73
N THR A 28 -11.04 -6.82 16.10
CA THR A 28 -11.94 -6.16 15.14
C THR A 28 -11.15 -5.39 14.08
N PHE A 29 -10.10 -4.65 14.48
CA PHE A 29 -9.24 -3.94 13.55
C PHE A 29 -8.49 -4.88 12.61
N SER A 30 -7.96 -6.00 13.13
CA SER A 30 -7.30 -7.03 12.33
C SER A 30 -8.25 -7.66 11.31
N THR A 31 -9.49 -7.95 11.71
CA THR A 31 -10.52 -8.44 10.79
C THR A 31 -10.81 -7.42 9.69
N CYS A 32 -10.87 -6.12 9.99
CA CYS A 32 -11.00 -5.09 8.98
C CYS A 32 -9.85 -5.09 7.96
N ILE A 33 -8.60 -5.32 8.40
CA ILE A 33 -7.46 -5.46 7.49
C ILE A 33 -7.61 -6.71 6.61
N GLN A 34 -8.11 -7.82 7.15
CA GLN A 34 -8.40 -9.03 6.36
C GLN A 34 -9.50 -8.78 5.32
N PHE A 35 -10.50 -7.94 5.61
CA PHE A 35 -11.48 -7.52 4.62
C PHE A 35 -10.85 -6.76 3.44
N VAL A 36 -9.78 -5.99 3.67
CA VAL A 36 -9.02 -5.35 2.58
C VAL A 36 -8.37 -6.40 1.67
N GLN A 37 -7.97 -7.57 2.20
CA GLN A 37 -7.44 -8.67 1.40
C GLN A 37 -8.51 -9.27 0.48
N LEU A 38 -9.79 -9.24 0.84
CA LEU A 38 -10.86 -9.71 -0.07
C LEU A 38 -11.00 -8.81 -1.32
N LEU A 39 -10.51 -7.57 -1.28
CA LEU A 39 -10.51 -6.69 -2.46
C LEU A 39 -9.60 -7.22 -3.59
N THR A 40 -8.67 -8.16 -3.28
CA THR A 40 -7.79 -8.76 -4.30
C THR A 40 -8.54 -9.69 -5.26
N ILE A 41 -9.82 -9.98 -5.02
CA ILE A 41 -10.65 -10.78 -5.94
C ILE A 41 -10.87 -10.04 -7.27
N ASN A 42 -10.92 -8.71 -7.25
CA ASN A 42 -11.11 -7.91 -8.47
C ASN A 42 -9.74 -7.43 -9.00
N ASP A 43 -9.43 -7.76 -10.25
CA ASP A 43 -8.14 -7.43 -10.89
C ASP A 43 -7.73 -5.96 -10.75
N LYS A 44 -8.70 -5.05 -10.88
CA LYS A 44 -8.45 -3.60 -10.79
C LYS A 44 -8.13 -3.17 -9.36
N LEU A 45 -8.84 -3.74 -8.39
CA LEU A 45 -8.63 -3.46 -6.96
C LEU A 45 -7.39 -4.15 -6.42
N ALA A 46 -7.08 -5.36 -6.88
CA ALA A 46 -5.86 -6.09 -6.54
C ALA A 46 -4.60 -5.33 -6.99
N ALA A 47 -4.60 -4.85 -8.23
CA ALA A 47 -3.53 -4.00 -8.75
C ALA A 47 -3.37 -2.72 -7.91
N PHE A 48 -4.47 -2.09 -7.52
CA PHE A 48 -4.46 -0.90 -6.66
C PHE A 48 -3.91 -1.18 -5.26
N THR A 49 -4.37 -2.22 -4.58
CA THR A 49 -3.90 -2.62 -3.24
C THR A 49 -2.41 -2.99 -3.26
N TYR A 50 -1.94 -3.66 -4.31
CA TYR A 50 -0.52 -3.96 -4.50
C TYR A 50 0.32 -2.68 -4.67
N THR A 51 -0.16 -1.75 -5.49
CA THR A 51 0.49 -0.44 -5.68
C THR A 51 0.60 0.32 -4.36
N ILE A 52 -0.47 0.37 -3.55
CA ILE A 52 -0.43 0.98 -2.21
C ILE A 52 0.61 0.28 -1.32
N GLY A 53 0.62 -1.06 -1.31
CA GLY A 53 1.57 -1.82 -0.50
C GLY A 53 3.02 -1.51 -0.86
N ARG A 54 3.33 -1.38 -2.15
CA ARG A 54 4.68 -1.03 -2.61
C ARG A 54 5.05 0.42 -2.32
N MET A 55 4.10 1.36 -2.44
CA MET A 55 4.30 2.75 -2.03
C MET A 55 4.54 2.92 -0.55
N PHE A 56 4.00 2.03 0.28
CA PHE A 56 4.14 2.11 1.72
C PHE A 56 5.62 2.09 2.16
N GLU A 57 6.48 1.39 1.42
CA GLU A 57 7.93 1.38 1.68
C GLU A 57 8.56 2.77 1.47
N ASP A 58 8.22 3.45 0.38
CA ASP A 58 8.70 4.80 0.08
C ASP A 58 8.15 5.81 1.09
N VAL A 59 6.87 5.68 1.46
CA VAL A 59 6.24 6.50 2.50
C VAL A 59 6.93 6.30 3.85
N TYR A 60 7.17 5.05 4.24
CA TYR A 60 7.82 4.73 5.51
C TYR A 60 9.21 5.37 5.62
N ARG A 61 10.02 5.28 4.57
CA ARG A 61 11.36 5.89 4.54
C ARG A 61 11.30 7.41 4.73
N ASN A 62 10.36 8.09 4.07
CA ASN A 62 10.16 9.53 4.25
C ASN A 62 9.62 9.91 5.63
N LEU A 63 8.65 9.16 6.14
CA LEU A 63 8.10 9.39 7.48
C LEU A 63 9.16 9.23 8.57
N LEU A 64 10.12 8.32 8.39
CA LEU A 64 11.25 8.15 9.30
C LEU A 64 12.12 9.43 9.33
N VAL A 65 12.45 9.99 8.15
CA VAL A 65 13.20 11.26 8.05
C VAL A 65 12.43 12.41 8.72
N ILE A 66 11.13 12.55 8.43
CA ILE A 66 10.27 13.56 9.06
C ILE A 66 10.25 13.38 10.59
N SER A 67 10.18 12.14 11.08
CA SER A 67 10.16 11.85 12.51
C SER A 67 11.47 12.25 13.20
N ILE A 68 12.63 11.99 12.58
CA ILE A 68 13.95 12.42 13.10
C ILE A 68 14.02 13.95 13.19
N ILE A 69 13.59 14.64 12.13
CA ILE A 69 13.58 16.11 12.09
C ILE A 69 12.63 16.66 13.16
N MET A 70 11.42 16.11 13.26
CA MET A 70 10.43 16.48 14.28
C MET A 70 10.98 16.32 15.70
N VAL A 71 11.64 15.19 16.01
CA VAL A 71 12.30 14.97 17.31
C VAL A 71 13.39 16.00 17.57
N SER A 72 14.17 16.36 16.55
CA SER A 72 15.23 17.37 16.67
C SER A 72 14.67 18.77 16.98
N PHE A 73 13.58 19.17 16.33
CA PHE A 73 12.88 20.42 16.62
C PHE A 73 12.19 20.39 17.99
N ALA A 74 11.57 19.27 18.37
CA ALA A 74 10.96 19.12 19.69
C ALA A 74 11.99 19.25 20.83
N ALA A 75 13.18 18.67 20.66
CA ALA A 75 14.28 18.82 21.61
C ALA A 75 14.74 20.28 21.71
N THR A 76 14.88 20.96 20.56
CA THR A 76 15.27 22.38 20.51
C THR A 76 14.26 23.26 21.24
N LEU A 77 12.96 23.09 20.98
CA LEU A 77 11.89 23.85 21.63
C LEU A 77 11.79 23.56 23.14
N SER A 78 12.02 22.31 23.55
CA SER A 78 12.02 21.94 24.97
C SER A 78 13.17 22.61 25.75
N VAL A 79 14.34 22.79 25.13
CA VAL A 79 15.46 23.53 25.75
C VAL A 79 15.15 25.02 25.88
N MET A 80 14.41 25.60 24.94
CA MET A 80 14.02 27.01 24.96
C MET A 80 12.97 27.34 26.03
N ARG A 81 12.29 26.32 26.59
CA ARG A 81 11.30 26.45 27.67
C ARG A 81 10.20 27.49 27.40
N GLU A 82 9.69 27.51 26.16
CA GLU A 82 8.51 28.30 25.83
C GLU A 82 7.28 27.77 26.59
N ASP A 83 6.32 28.65 26.93
CA ASP A 83 5.16 28.30 27.76
C ASP A 83 4.31 27.15 27.18
N SER A 84 4.26 27.04 25.85
CA SER A 84 3.54 25.97 25.13
C SER A 84 4.34 24.67 24.98
N PHE A 85 5.62 24.65 25.34
CA PHE A 85 6.61 23.61 24.99
C PHE A 85 7.53 23.26 26.17
N GLN A 86 6.97 23.19 27.38
CA GLN A 86 7.76 23.01 28.61
C GLN A 86 8.47 21.64 28.70
N THR A 87 7.82 20.59 28.22
CA THR A 87 8.35 19.22 28.27
C THR A 87 8.46 18.62 26.87
N PHE A 88 9.44 17.74 26.70
CA PHE A 88 9.75 17.15 25.39
C PHE A 88 8.58 16.36 24.77
N ASP A 89 7.82 15.66 25.60
CA ASP A 89 6.62 14.92 25.20
C ASP A 89 5.50 15.84 24.71
N VAL A 90 5.22 16.93 25.45
CA VAL A 90 4.26 17.95 25.04
C VAL A 90 4.72 18.63 23.76
N SER A 91 6.02 18.82 23.58
CA SER A 91 6.59 19.40 22.35
C SER A 91 6.44 18.49 21.14
N ILE A 92 6.70 17.18 21.27
CA ILE A 92 6.45 16.23 20.18
C ILE A 92 4.97 16.23 19.80
N VAL A 93 4.06 16.12 20.78
CA VAL A 93 2.63 16.08 20.52
C VAL A 93 2.13 17.40 19.93
N GLY A 94 2.66 18.53 20.39
CA GLY A 94 2.37 19.86 19.86
C GLY A 94 2.78 19.98 18.40
N LEU A 95 4.02 19.63 18.07
CA LEU A 95 4.51 19.64 16.68
C LEU A 95 3.75 18.65 15.78
N LEU A 96 3.42 17.46 16.28
CA LEU A 96 2.61 16.49 15.55
C LEU A 96 1.22 17.03 15.23
N ARG A 97 0.57 17.71 16.19
CA ARG A 97 -0.73 18.37 15.97
C ARG A 97 -0.62 19.49 14.92
N THR A 98 0.51 20.19 14.86
CA THR A 98 0.78 21.19 13.83
C THR A 98 0.93 20.56 12.45
N ILE A 99 1.71 19.48 12.31
CA ILE A 99 1.87 18.74 11.04
C ILE A 99 0.52 18.25 10.50
N VAL A 100 -0.34 17.71 11.38
CA VAL A 100 -1.68 17.21 10.98
C VAL A 100 -2.66 18.35 10.72
N GLY A 101 -2.33 19.59 11.08
CA GLY A 101 -3.22 20.75 10.94
C GLY A 101 -4.35 20.80 11.98
N LEU A 102 -4.25 20.03 13.06
CA LEU A 102 -5.26 20.01 14.14
C LEU A 102 -5.15 21.22 15.08
N HIS A 103 -3.98 21.86 15.13
CA HIS A 103 -3.73 22.98 16.02
C HIS A 103 -2.76 24.00 15.42
N SER A 104 -3.18 25.26 15.37
CA SER A 104 -2.30 26.38 15.04
C SER A 104 -1.56 26.83 16.30
N PRO A 105 -0.21 26.85 16.31
CA PRO A 105 0.55 27.29 17.47
C PRO A 105 0.21 28.75 17.78
N SER A 106 -0.23 29.04 19.01
CA SER A 106 -0.48 30.40 19.44
C SER A 106 0.85 31.16 19.53
N THR A 107 1.05 32.12 18.63
CA THR A 107 2.27 32.97 18.58
C THR A 107 2.19 34.17 19.52
N THR A 108 1.09 34.34 20.25
CA THR A 108 0.78 35.56 21.01
C THR A 108 1.70 35.77 22.23
N TYR A 109 2.30 34.69 22.75
CA TYR A 109 3.16 34.72 23.95
C TYR A 109 4.53 34.10 23.74
N VAL A 110 4.93 33.82 22.49
CA VAL A 110 6.18 33.12 22.18
C VAL A 110 7.32 34.12 22.08
N SER A 111 8.50 33.78 22.61
CA SER A 111 9.68 34.62 22.42
C SER A 111 10.07 34.73 20.94
N SER A 112 10.68 35.86 20.56
CA SER A 112 11.14 36.10 19.17
C SER A 112 11.97 34.94 18.57
N PRO A 113 12.96 34.33 19.29
CA PRO A 113 13.69 33.19 18.74
C PRO A 113 12.85 31.91 18.68
N GLY A 114 11.94 31.68 19.64
CA GLY A 114 11.05 30.50 19.62
C GLY A 114 10.10 30.51 18.44
N ALA A 115 9.53 31.68 18.13
CA ALA A 115 8.67 31.89 16.97
C ALA A 115 9.41 31.59 15.66
N PHE A 116 10.68 32.00 15.54
CA PHE A 116 11.51 31.69 14.37
C PHE A 116 11.70 30.17 14.17
N VAL A 117 11.97 29.43 15.23
CA VAL A 117 12.14 27.96 15.17
C VAL A 117 10.85 27.27 14.73
N ILE A 118 9.69 27.70 15.24
CA ILE A 118 8.38 27.16 14.87
C ILE A 118 8.07 27.46 13.39
N ILE A 119 8.30 28.69 12.93
CA ILE A 119 8.08 29.06 11.52
C ILE A 119 9.01 28.25 10.61
N LEU A 120 10.28 28.11 10.98
CA LEU A 120 11.25 27.32 10.23
C LEU A 120 10.81 25.85 10.13
N PHE A 121 10.32 25.27 11.23
CA PHE A 121 9.78 23.92 11.24
C PHE A 121 8.60 23.76 10.27
N VAL A 122 7.62 24.67 10.31
CA VAL A 122 6.46 24.64 9.42
C VAL A 122 6.88 24.76 7.94
N VAL A 123 7.82 25.65 7.63
CA VAL A 123 8.33 25.80 6.25
C VAL A 123 9.04 24.53 5.78
N ILE A 124 9.90 23.94 6.61
CA ILE A 124 10.67 22.75 6.22
C ILE A 124 9.75 21.54 6.10
N ILE A 125 8.93 21.25 7.12
CA ILE A 125 8.13 20.03 7.16
C ILE A 125 6.86 20.14 6.31
N ASP A 126 6.01 21.14 6.57
CA ASP A 126 4.70 21.21 5.93
C ASP A 126 4.80 21.66 4.48
N ILE A 127 5.63 22.68 4.19
CA ILE A 127 5.79 23.18 2.82
C ILE A 127 6.83 22.38 2.04
N GLY A 128 7.92 21.93 2.68
CA GLY A 128 8.97 21.16 2.03
C GLY A 128 8.64 19.67 1.94
N PHE A 129 8.75 18.98 3.07
CA PHE A 129 8.72 17.51 3.10
C PHE A 129 7.36 16.90 2.73
N LEU A 130 6.23 17.47 3.16
CA LEU A 130 4.92 16.94 2.79
C LEU A 130 4.67 17.07 1.28
N ASN A 131 5.07 18.18 0.66
CA ASN A 131 4.93 18.36 -0.79
C ASN A 131 5.85 17.41 -1.57
N ILE A 132 7.09 17.20 -1.10
CA ILE A 132 8.00 16.21 -1.68
C ILE A 132 7.41 14.79 -1.54
N LEU A 133 6.84 14.45 -0.39
CA LEU A 133 6.19 13.15 -0.15
C LEU A 133 5.04 12.92 -1.15
N ILE A 134 4.19 13.91 -1.35
CA ILE A 134 3.09 13.84 -2.33
C ILE A 134 3.64 13.67 -3.75
N ALA A 135 4.69 14.42 -4.11
CA ALA A 135 5.31 14.32 -5.43
C ALA A 135 5.92 12.93 -5.67
N GLN A 136 6.63 12.37 -4.68
CA GLN A 136 7.21 11.04 -4.77
C GLN A 136 6.12 9.96 -4.87
N LEU A 137 5.03 10.08 -4.10
CA LEU A 137 3.88 9.20 -4.21
C LEU A 137 3.25 9.22 -5.60
N ALA A 138 3.10 10.41 -6.20
CA ALA A 138 2.56 10.55 -7.55
C ALA A 138 3.46 9.90 -8.61
N LEU A 139 4.79 10.13 -8.53
CA LEU A 139 5.76 9.53 -9.45
C LEU A 139 5.83 8.00 -9.30
N ALA A 140 5.84 7.50 -8.05
CA ALA A 140 5.79 6.07 -7.77
C ALA A 140 4.49 5.45 -8.31
N TYR A 141 3.36 6.16 -8.22
CA TYR A 141 2.07 5.69 -8.73
C TYR A 141 2.08 5.54 -10.24
N GLU A 142 2.58 6.54 -10.95
CA GLU A 142 2.66 6.47 -12.40
C GLU A 142 3.58 5.32 -12.86
N SER A 143 4.73 5.15 -12.22
CA SER A 143 5.67 4.07 -12.54
C SER A 143 5.07 2.70 -12.27
N LEU A 144 4.41 2.51 -11.13
CA LEU A 144 3.85 1.21 -10.74
C LEU A 144 2.64 0.83 -11.59
N THR A 145 1.79 1.80 -11.94
CA THR A 145 0.58 1.54 -12.73
C THR A 145 0.91 0.89 -14.08
N LYS A 146 2.05 1.22 -14.69
CA LYS A 146 2.49 0.64 -15.97
C LYS A 146 2.80 -0.86 -15.89
N GLU A 147 3.24 -1.36 -14.73
CA GLU A 147 3.67 -2.76 -14.54
C GLU A 147 2.59 -3.63 -13.85
N THR A 148 1.60 -3.02 -13.21
CA THR A 148 0.61 -3.73 -12.36
C THR A 148 -0.22 -4.80 -13.06
N ALA A 149 -0.50 -4.64 -14.36
CA ALA A 149 -1.29 -5.62 -15.11
C ALA A 149 -0.59 -7.00 -15.18
N GLY A 150 0.74 -7.02 -15.32
CA GLY A 150 1.52 -8.24 -15.35
C GLY A 150 1.57 -8.92 -13.98
N PHE A 151 1.85 -8.15 -12.94
CA PHE A 151 1.89 -8.65 -11.55
C PHE A 151 0.55 -9.20 -11.09
N SER A 152 -0.57 -8.53 -11.42
CA SER A 152 -1.92 -9.00 -11.07
C SER A 152 -2.22 -10.39 -11.66
N ARG A 153 -1.86 -10.62 -12.93
CA ARG A 153 -2.01 -11.92 -13.59
C ARG A 153 -1.11 -12.99 -12.95
N MET A 154 0.14 -12.65 -12.65
CA MET A 154 1.07 -13.57 -12.00
C MET A 154 0.59 -13.98 -10.60
N ASN A 155 0.13 -13.01 -9.80
CA ASN A 155 -0.38 -13.26 -8.46
C ASN A 155 -1.63 -14.16 -8.49
N ARG A 156 -2.54 -13.93 -9.45
CA ARG A 156 -3.71 -14.81 -9.63
C ARG A 156 -3.32 -16.23 -10.02
N ALA A 157 -2.35 -16.39 -10.93
CA ALA A 157 -1.85 -17.71 -11.29
C ALA A 157 -1.24 -18.42 -10.08
N PHE A 158 -0.43 -17.71 -9.29
CA PHE A 158 0.13 -18.23 -8.04
C PHE A 158 -0.96 -18.68 -7.06
N THR A 159 -1.94 -17.81 -6.75
CA THR A 159 -3.06 -18.15 -5.86
C THR A 159 -3.88 -19.32 -6.39
N THR A 160 -4.07 -19.42 -7.71
CA THR A 160 -4.82 -20.53 -8.32
C THR A 160 -4.08 -21.85 -8.12
N VAL A 161 -2.77 -21.89 -8.35
CA VAL A 161 -1.93 -23.07 -8.14
C VAL A 161 -1.85 -23.44 -6.66
N GLU A 162 -1.78 -22.43 -5.78
CA GLU A 162 -1.79 -22.65 -4.33
C GLU A 162 -3.12 -23.28 -3.87
N ILE A 163 -4.26 -22.73 -4.29
CA ILE A 163 -5.58 -23.32 -4.01
C ILE A 163 -5.67 -24.74 -4.59
N GLU A 164 -5.18 -24.95 -5.81
CA GLU A 164 -5.13 -26.27 -6.44
C GLU A 164 -4.31 -27.27 -5.61
N SER A 165 -3.17 -26.85 -5.07
CA SER A 165 -2.31 -27.70 -4.24
C SER A 165 -2.99 -28.21 -2.98
N LEU A 166 -3.95 -27.45 -2.45
CA LEU A 166 -4.76 -27.80 -1.27
C LEU A 166 -5.91 -28.77 -1.61
N MET A 167 -6.22 -28.98 -2.89
CA MET A 167 -7.30 -29.86 -3.31
C MET A 167 -6.91 -31.36 -3.28
N PRO A 168 -7.84 -32.25 -2.90
CA PRO A 168 -7.64 -33.69 -3.02
C PRO A 168 -7.26 -34.11 -4.46
N LEU A 169 -6.39 -35.11 -4.59
CA LEU A 169 -5.91 -35.61 -5.88
C LEU A 169 -7.05 -36.06 -6.81
N ALA A 170 -8.13 -36.61 -6.24
CA ALA A 170 -9.31 -37.02 -6.99
C ALA A 170 -9.99 -35.85 -7.70
N THR A 171 -10.15 -34.70 -7.03
CA THR A 171 -10.73 -33.48 -7.61
C THR A 171 -9.84 -32.92 -8.70
N ARG A 172 -8.51 -32.85 -8.47
CA ARG A 172 -7.54 -32.41 -9.48
C ARG A 172 -7.56 -33.28 -10.73
N ARG A 173 -7.58 -34.61 -10.57
CA ARG A 173 -7.68 -35.55 -11.68
C ARG A 173 -8.98 -35.37 -12.47
N LYS A 174 -10.10 -35.14 -11.77
CA LYS A 174 -11.39 -34.86 -12.43
C LYS A 174 -11.30 -33.59 -13.28
N ILE A 175 -10.80 -32.49 -12.72
CA ILE A 175 -10.61 -31.22 -13.44
C ILE A 175 -9.69 -31.42 -14.66
N PHE A 176 -8.57 -32.12 -14.49
CA PHE A 176 -7.63 -32.41 -15.57
C PHE A 176 -8.30 -33.17 -16.73
N LEU A 177 -9.12 -34.19 -16.42
CA LEU A 177 -9.86 -34.95 -17.44
C LEU A 177 -10.96 -34.12 -18.11
N GLU A 178 -11.63 -33.23 -17.37
CA GLU A 178 -12.68 -32.34 -17.89
C GLU A 178 -12.13 -31.25 -18.82
N LEU A 179 -10.90 -30.78 -18.58
CA LEU A 179 -10.25 -29.77 -19.42
C LEU A 179 -9.79 -30.31 -20.78
N GLN A 180 -9.80 -31.64 -20.97
CA GLN A 180 -9.52 -32.31 -22.24
C GLN A 180 -8.24 -31.78 -22.92
N PHE A 181 -7.16 -31.60 -22.17
CA PHE A 181 -5.88 -31.13 -22.72
C PHE A 181 -5.31 -32.00 -23.85
N ASP A 182 -5.78 -33.25 -23.95
CA ASP A 182 -5.43 -34.20 -25.00
C ASP A 182 -6.17 -33.94 -26.33
N GLN A 183 -7.19 -33.07 -26.35
CA GLN A 183 -7.94 -32.72 -27.55
C GLN A 183 -7.44 -31.41 -28.17
N PRO A 184 -7.30 -31.34 -29.50
CA PRO A 184 -6.94 -30.10 -30.18
C PRO A 184 -8.06 -29.07 -30.00
N LEU A 185 -7.69 -27.86 -29.59
CA LEU A 185 -8.63 -26.75 -29.47
C LEU A 185 -9.05 -26.28 -30.87
N GLU A 186 -10.35 -26.27 -31.16
CA GLU A 186 -10.88 -25.67 -32.39
C GLU A 186 -10.76 -24.14 -32.29
N PHE A 187 -10.04 -23.53 -33.23
CA PHE A 187 -9.96 -22.07 -33.35
C PHE A 187 -11.12 -21.59 -34.21
N ASP A 188 -11.91 -20.64 -33.70
CA ASP A 188 -12.99 -20.02 -34.46
C ASP A 188 -12.43 -19.03 -35.50
N ASN A 189 -13.22 -18.67 -36.52
CA ASN A 189 -12.81 -17.78 -37.63
C ASN A 189 -12.36 -16.35 -37.22
N GLY A 190 -12.34 -16.02 -35.92
CA GLY A 190 -11.84 -14.76 -35.36
C GLY A 190 -10.58 -14.89 -34.50
N ASP A 191 -10.12 -16.11 -34.19
CA ASP A 191 -8.99 -16.33 -33.28
C ASP A 191 -7.67 -16.47 -34.04
N SER A 192 -6.72 -15.58 -33.73
CA SER A 192 -5.37 -15.60 -34.31
C SER A 192 -4.39 -16.34 -33.39
N GLY A 193 -4.15 -17.62 -33.67
CA GLY A 193 -3.15 -18.46 -33.01
C GLY A 193 -3.11 -19.88 -33.58
N PRO A 194 -2.01 -20.64 -33.39
CA PRO A 194 -1.96 -22.04 -33.81
C PRO A 194 -2.85 -22.94 -32.95
N SER A 195 -3.45 -23.93 -33.60
CA SER A 195 -4.41 -24.86 -33.02
C SER A 195 -3.83 -25.75 -31.93
N GLY A 196 -4.43 -25.69 -30.73
CA GLY A 196 -4.24 -26.64 -29.63
C GLY A 196 -2.85 -26.63 -29.00
N GLY A 197 -2.78 -26.42 -27.68
CA GLY A 197 -1.53 -26.49 -26.91
C GLY A 197 -0.81 -27.85 -26.89
N ILE A 198 -1.09 -28.74 -27.85
CA ILE A 198 -0.47 -30.04 -28.06
C ILE A 198 0.77 -29.84 -28.93
N GLN A 199 1.88 -30.41 -28.48
CA GLN A 199 3.11 -30.43 -29.27
C GLN A 199 2.89 -31.27 -30.53
N VAL A 200 2.82 -30.63 -31.69
CA VAL A 200 2.76 -31.31 -33.00
C VAL A 200 4.18 -31.46 -33.55
N LEU A 201 4.50 -32.66 -34.02
CA LEU A 201 5.72 -32.89 -34.79
C LEU A 201 5.49 -32.39 -36.22
N GLU A 202 5.99 -31.19 -36.51
CA GLU A 202 5.93 -30.61 -37.85
C GLU A 202 7.23 -30.91 -38.63
N PRO A 203 7.14 -31.35 -39.90
CA PRO A 203 8.30 -31.48 -40.76
C PRO A 203 8.99 -30.12 -40.96
N ALA A 204 10.32 -30.09 -40.96
CA ALA A 204 11.10 -28.86 -41.15
C ALA A 204 10.77 -28.11 -42.46
N SER A 205 10.29 -28.83 -43.48
CA SER A 205 9.85 -28.25 -44.75
C SER A 205 8.60 -27.39 -44.64
N VAL A 206 7.73 -27.62 -43.66
CA VAL A 206 6.51 -26.82 -43.44
C VAL A 206 6.84 -25.39 -43.01
N ARG A 207 7.94 -25.21 -42.25
CA ARG A 207 8.45 -23.87 -41.88
C ARG A 207 9.08 -23.11 -43.04
N ALA A 208 9.42 -23.79 -44.13
CA ALA A 208 10.01 -23.18 -45.32
C ALA A 208 8.94 -22.71 -46.33
N ASP A 209 7.66 -23.04 -46.13
CA ASP A 209 6.58 -22.59 -47.00
C ASP A 209 6.30 -21.10 -46.78
N PRO A 210 6.23 -20.27 -47.84
CA PRO A 210 5.90 -18.85 -47.73
C PRO A 210 4.51 -18.55 -47.15
N ARG A 211 3.64 -19.55 -47.00
CA ARG A 211 2.33 -19.45 -46.33
C ARG A 211 2.38 -19.80 -44.84
N TYR A 212 3.56 -20.13 -44.30
CA TYR A 212 3.73 -20.46 -42.90
C TYR A 212 3.45 -19.23 -42.00
N VAL A 213 2.49 -19.37 -41.09
CA VAL A 213 2.17 -18.36 -40.08
C VAL A 213 2.92 -18.72 -38.79
N PRO A 214 3.89 -17.91 -38.34
CA PRO A 214 4.67 -18.22 -37.14
C PRO A 214 3.80 -18.24 -35.87
N ASP A 215 4.13 -19.13 -34.94
CA ASP A 215 3.49 -19.22 -33.62
C ASP A 215 3.68 -17.90 -32.83
N ARG A 216 2.64 -17.50 -32.11
CA ARG A 216 2.61 -16.30 -31.26
C ARG A 216 3.40 -16.51 -29.96
N ILE A 217 3.62 -17.76 -29.56
CA ILE A 217 4.42 -18.12 -28.39
C ILE A 217 5.85 -18.45 -28.84
N MET A 218 6.76 -17.48 -28.72
CA MET A 218 8.19 -17.76 -28.82
C MET A 218 8.63 -18.56 -27.59
N ARG A 219 8.81 -19.88 -27.77
CA ARG A 219 9.38 -20.75 -26.76
C ARG A 219 10.91 -20.62 -26.82
N PHE A 220 11.49 -19.92 -25.85
CA PHE A 220 12.94 -19.93 -25.66
C PHE A 220 13.34 -21.29 -25.11
N THR A 221 14.02 -22.11 -25.91
CA THR A 221 14.77 -23.24 -25.38
C THR A 221 15.88 -22.63 -24.54
N GLY A 222 15.85 -22.84 -23.22
CA GLY A 222 16.95 -22.42 -22.36
C GLY A 222 18.24 -23.00 -22.91
N GLU A 223 19.18 -22.13 -23.30
CA GLU A 223 20.55 -22.55 -23.55
C GLU A 223 21.15 -22.85 -22.17
N ALA A 224 21.50 -24.12 -21.97
CA ALA A 224 22.28 -24.60 -20.84
C ALA A 224 23.77 -24.42 -21.12
#